data_AF-R7V928-F1
#
_entry.id   AF-R7V928-F1
#
_cell.length_a   1.000
_cell.length_b   1.000
_cell.length_c   1.000
_cell.angle_alpha   90.00
_cell.angle_beta   90.00
_cell.angle_gamma   90.00
#
_symmetry.space_group_name_H-M   'P 1'
#
loop_
_entity.id
_entity.type
_entity.pdbx_description
1 polymer ?
#
loop_
_entity_poly.entity_id
_entity_poly.type
_entity_poly.pdbx_seq_one_letter_code
_entity_poly.pdbx_strand_id
1 'polypeptide(L)'
;MYREKGLCSEVSQMTTNIIRMYCRPLKCMPDVEGYLLKPSGPSFACAAPIHAVYPEITKSFYLYRNMHNVTLSIYKLSFIHPIIRLVYLLAGFSGAAVTALLRSAQFPTDGTNRTISNCHTSGIMLATLATKMYMIMKNEGLDVTGLLFDDILANKELAVRAIFKASGLPENLAADALKAFDRDSQSNSIISKSVFAKIKPLKFTKEHAIESNKLLVEMGYPPLEEECRLEGTIDFEKVLNMK
;
A
#
# COMPACT_ATOMS: atom_id res chain seq x y z
N MET A 1 -7.50 -5.94 -27.51
CA MET A 1 -6.43 -4.96 -27.25
C MET A 1 -7.06 -3.58 -27.39
N TYR A 2 -6.82 -2.63 -26.46
CA TYR A 2 -7.46 -1.31 -26.47
C TYR A 2 -7.11 -0.51 -27.72
N ARG A 3 -8.04 0.30 -28.21
CA ARG A 3 -7.84 1.20 -29.38
C ARG A 3 -7.05 2.44 -29.02
N GLU A 4 -7.15 2.90 -27.77
CA GLU A 4 -6.49 4.09 -27.24
C GLU A 4 -5.76 3.77 -25.93
N LYS A 5 -4.69 4.50 -25.66
CA LYS A 5 -3.96 4.43 -24.37
C LYS A 5 -4.51 5.46 -23.39
N GLY A 6 -4.41 5.16 -22.10
CA GLY A 6 -4.83 6.06 -21.03
C GLY A 6 -6.31 5.93 -20.68
N LEU A 7 -6.87 6.95 -20.04
CA LEU A 7 -8.28 7.00 -19.66
C LEU A 7 -9.15 7.29 -20.89
N CYS A 8 -9.54 6.24 -21.60
CA CYS A 8 -10.43 6.30 -22.75
C CYS A 8 -11.79 5.63 -22.46
N SER A 9 -12.74 5.75 -23.40
CA SER A 9 -14.10 5.21 -23.25
C SER A 9 -14.13 3.70 -23.01
N GLU A 10 -13.23 2.94 -23.64
CA GLU A 10 -13.09 1.49 -23.42
C GLU A 10 -12.64 1.16 -21.99
N VAL A 11 -11.71 1.94 -21.43
CA VAL A 11 -11.25 1.80 -20.05
C VAL A 11 -12.37 2.17 -19.07
N SER A 12 -13.09 3.26 -19.31
CA SER A 12 -14.24 3.65 -18.48
C SER A 12 -15.34 2.58 -18.48
N GLN A 13 -15.65 1.99 -19.64
CA GLN A 13 -16.64 0.92 -19.76
C GLN A 13 -16.18 -0.35 -19.02
N MET A 14 -14.91 -0.74 -19.18
CA MET A 14 -14.37 -1.88 -18.46
C MET A 14 -14.41 -1.65 -16.94
N THR A 15 -13.97 -0.49 -16.47
CA THR A 15 -14.01 -0.13 -15.04
C THR A 15 -15.43 -0.21 -14.50
N THR A 16 -16.41 0.36 -15.20
CA THR A 16 -17.84 0.26 -14.84
C THR A 16 -18.28 -1.19 -14.67
N ASN A 17 -17.93 -2.05 -15.63
CA ASN A 17 -18.31 -3.47 -15.61
C ASN A 17 -17.64 -4.24 -14.45
N ILE A 18 -16.35 -3.98 -14.21
CA ILE A 18 -15.60 -4.58 -13.09
C ILE A 18 -16.22 -4.15 -11.76
N ILE A 19 -16.47 -2.86 -11.56
CA ILE A 19 -17.06 -2.35 -10.32
C ILE A 19 -18.45 -2.95 -10.11
N ARG A 20 -19.32 -2.99 -11.12
CA ARG A 20 -20.64 -3.64 -11.02
C ARG A 20 -20.53 -5.12 -10.63
N MET A 21 -19.51 -5.82 -11.11
CA MET A 21 -19.31 -7.24 -10.79
C MET A 21 -18.84 -7.45 -9.35
N TYR A 22 -17.86 -6.67 -8.89
CA TYR A 22 -17.28 -6.80 -7.53
C TYR A 22 -18.15 -6.17 -6.44
N CYS A 23 -18.85 -5.08 -6.76
CA CYS A 23 -19.74 -4.36 -5.87
C CYS A 23 -21.22 -4.72 -6.10
N ARG A 24 -21.51 -5.94 -6.55
CA ARG A 24 -22.89 -6.40 -6.68
C ARG A 24 -23.50 -6.68 -5.29
N PRO A 25 -24.79 -6.35 -5.07
CA PRO A 25 -25.50 -6.78 -3.87
C PRO A 25 -25.47 -8.30 -3.71
N LEU A 26 -25.21 -8.79 -2.50
CA LEU A 26 -25.23 -10.21 -2.20
C LEU A 26 -26.57 -10.59 -1.57
N LYS A 27 -27.10 -11.78 -1.89
CA LYS A 27 -28.37 -12.24 -1.29
C LYS A 27 -28.34 -12.28 0.24
N CYS A 28 -27.17 -12.56 0.82
CA CYS A 28 -26.97 -12.59 2.27
C CYS A 28 -26.68 -11.20 2.89
N MET A 29 -26.51 -10.17 2.07
CA MET A 29 -26.20 -8.81 2.50
C MET A 29 -26.69 -7.82 1.42
N PRO A 30 -28.02 -7.63 1.31
CA PRO A 30 -28.61 -6.84 0.23
C PRO A 30 -28.41 -5.33 0.40
N ASP A 31 -28.42 -4.86 1.66
CA ASP A 31 -28.29 -3.46 2.02
C ASP A 31 -26.95 -3.24 2.73
N VAL A 32 -25.98 -2.67 2.01
CA VAL A 32 -24.66 -2.34 2.55
C VAL A 32 -24.45 -0.83 2.56
N GLU A 33 -23.75 -0.34 3.57
CA GLU A 33 -23.41 1.06 3.75
C GLU A 33 -22.28 1.51 2.82
N GLY A 34 -21.53 0.56 2.26
CA GLY A 34 -20.48 0.82 1.28
C GLY A 34 -19.78 -0.45 0.80
N TYR A 35 -19.00 -0.31 -0.27
CA TYR A 35 -18.15 -1.37 -0.80
C TYR A 35 -16.68 -1.02 -0.60
N LEU A 36 -15.91 -1.96 -0.05
CA LEU A 36 -14.47 -1.83 0.07
C LEU A 36 -13.76 -2.63 -1.02
N LEU A 37 -13.04 -1.93 -1.89
CA LEU A 37 -12.13 -2.54 -2.84
C LEU A 37 -10.70 -2.37 -2.36
N LYS A 38 -10.01 -3.47 -2.09
CA LYS A 38 -8.62 -3.48 -1.62
C LYS A 38 -7.71 -4.11 -2.69
N PRO A 39 -7.26 -3.32 -3.68
CA PRO A 39 -6.31 -3.82 -4.68
C PRO A 39 -4.96 -4.15 -4.04
N SER A 40 -4.17 -4.98 -4.73
CA SER A 40 -2.74 -5.11 -4.43
C SER A 40 -1.99 -3.82 -4.76
N GLY A 41 -0.81 -3.61 -4.17
CA GLY A 41 -0.02 -2.38 -4.30
C GLY A 41 0.06 -1.76 -5.70
N PRO A 42 0.54 -2.48 -6.74
CA PRO A 42 0.66 -1.90 -8.09
C PRO A 42 -0.71 -1.64 -8.73
N SER A 43 -1.73 -2.42 -8.37
CA SER A 43 -3.11 -2.23 -8.83
C SER A 43 -3.79 -1.02 -8.19
N PHE A 44 -3.13 -0.29 -7.27
CA PHE A 44 -3.66 0.95 -6.74
C PHE A 44 -3.80 2.04 -7.83
N ALA A 45 -3.06 1.93 -8.95
CA ALA A 45 -3.28 2.75 -10.15
C ALA A 45 -4.72 2.69 -10.68
N CYS A 46 -5.46 1.61 -10.39
CA CYS A 46 -6.88 1.50 -10.75
C CYS A 46 -7.78 2.50 -9.99
N ALA A 47 -7.29 3.18 -8.96
CA ALA A 47 -8.05 4.22 -8.27
C ALA A 47 -8.41 5.38 -9.22
N ALA A 48 -7.52 5.77 -10.13
CA ALA A 48 -7.75 6.86 -11.08
C ALA A 48 -8.96 6.60 -12.02
N PRO A 49 -9.04 5.47 -12.76
CA PRO A 49 -10.21 5.20 -13.59
C PRO A 49 -11.50 4.99 -12.77
N ILE A 50 -11.42 4.49 -11.53
CA ILE A 50 -12.60 4.35 -10.66
C ILE A 50 -13.14 5.72 -10.28
N HIS A 51 -12.26 6.62 -9.82
CA HIS A 51 -12.61 8.02 -9.51
C HIS A 51 -13.19 8.75 -10.72
N ALA A 52 -12.64 8.52 -11.93
CA ALA A 52 -13.16 9.15 -13.15
C ALA A 52 -14.61 8.72 -13.48
N VAL A 53 -14.99 7.48 -13.16
CA VAL A 53 -16.35 6.97 -13.41
C VAL A 53 -17.31 7.27 -12.25
N TYR A 54 -16.80 7.31 -11.02
CA TYR A 54 -17.59 7.45 -9.78
C TYR A 54 -17.01 8.52 -8.84
N PRO A 55 -16.88 9.79 -9.29
CA PRO A 55 -16.11 10.81 -8.56
C PRO A 55 -16.72 11.20 -7.20
N GLU A 56 -18.05 11.18 -7.09
CA GLU A 56 -18.74 11.68 -5.89
C GLU A 56 -18.72 10.66 -4.73
N ILE A 57 -18.70 9.37 -5.05
CA ILE A 57 -18.82 8.28 -4.07
C ILE A 57 -17.50 7.59 -3.75
N THR A 58 -16.48 7.76 -4.60
CA THR A 58 -15.20 7.07 -4.40
C THR A 58 -14.34 7.83 -3.39
N LYS A 59 -13.94 7.13 -2.33
CA LYS A 59 -12.94 7.61 -1.37
C LYS A 59 -11.72 6.69 -1.44
N SER A 60 -10.56 7.25 -1.80
CA SER A 60 -9.33 6.48 -1.99
C SER A 60 -8.37 6.69 -0.83
N PHE A 61 -7.93 5.58 -0.23
CA PHE A 61 -6.97 5.59 0.86
C PHE A 61 -5.73 4.80 0.47
N TYR A 62 -4.56 5.34 0.79
CA TYR A 62 -3.28 4.65 0.66
C TYR A 62 -2.73 4.32 2.04
N LEU A 63 -2.83 3.04 2.43
CA LEU A 63 -2.26 2.55 3.67
C LEU A 63 -0.76 2.33 3.51
N TYR A 64 0.03 3.06 4.27
CA TYR A 64 1.48 2.93 4.32
C TYR A 64 1.97 2.72 5.75
N ARG A 65 3.23 2.35 5.90
CA ARG A 65 3.86 2.06 7.18
C ARG A 65 5.32 2.47 7.13
N ASN A 66 5.93 2.66 8.30
CA ASN A 66 7.38 2.80 8.40
C ASN A 66 8.13 1.77 7.53
N MET A 67 9.04 2.26 6.67
CA MET A 67 9.69 1.45 5.64
C MET A 67 10.63 0.38 6.21
N HIS A 68 11.18 0.58 7.41
CA HIS A 68 11.92 -0.48 8.13
C HIS A 68 10.99 -1.66 8.42
N ASN A 69 9.82 -1.39 9.02
CA ASN A 69 8.85 -2.41 9.37
C ASN A 69 8.29 -3.13 8.13
N VAL A 70 8.07 -2.40 7.04
CA VAL A 70 7.71 -2.97 5.74
C VAL A 70 8.81 -3.92 5.24
N THR A 71 10.07 -3.48 5.28
CA THR A 71 11.24 -4.27 4.87
C THR A 71 11.37 -5.58 5.64
N LEU A 72 11.21 -5.53 6.97
CA LEU A 72 11.23 -6.74 7.81
C LEU A 72 10.11 -7.71 7.41
N SER A 73 8.93 -7.20 7.07
CA SER A 73 7.79 -7.99 6.62
C SER A 73 7.98 -8.57 5.22
N ILE A 74 8.47 -7.78 4.26
CA ILE A 74 8.75 -8.24 2.88
C ILE A 74 9.84 -9.31 2.88
N TYR A 75 10.86 -9.17 3.74
CA TYR A 75 11.88 -10.21 3.88
C TYR A 75 11.28 -11.55 4.27
N LYS A 76 10.36 -11.58 5.26
CA LYS A 76 9.65 -12.81 5.63
C LYS A 76 8.78 -13.31 4.48
N LEU A 77 8.07 -12.42 3.80
CA LEU A 77 7.26 -12.75 2.63
C LEU A 77 8.11 -13.37 1.50
N SER A 78 9.39 -13.02 1.37
CA SER A 78 10.29 -13.62 0.38
C SER A 78 10.50 -15.13 0.56
N PHE A 79 10.30 -15.69 1.76
CA PHE A 79 10.37 -17.14 1.98
C PHE A 79 9.08 -17.87 1.59
N ILE A 80 8.02 -17.13 1.31
CA ILE A 80 6.70 -17.66 0.95
C ILE A 80 6.38 -17.36 -0.52
N HIS A 81 6.78 -16.20 -1.03
CA HIS A 81 6.48 -15.73 -2.38
C HIS A 81 7.75 -15.75 -3.27
N PRO A 82 7.91 -16.75 -4.17
CA PRO A 82 9.16 -16.96 -4.92
C PRO A 82 9.60 -15.77 -5.75
N ILE A 83 8.66 -14.99 -6.32
CA ILE A 83 8.99 -13.80 -7.10
C ILE A 83 9.71 -12.74 -6.24
N ILE A 84 9.32 -12.57 -4.99
CA ILE A 84 9.98 -11.62 -4.10
C ILE A 84 11.39 -12.12 -3.76
N ARG A 85 11.55 -13.43 -3.55
CA ARG A 85 12.88 -14.03 -3.37
C ARG A 85 13.77 -13.79 -4.58
N LEU A 86 13.23 -13.96 -5.78
CA LEU A 86 13.95 -13.73 -7.03
C LEU A 86 14.41 -12.27 -7.14
N VAL A 87 13.58 -11.30 -6.76
CA VAL A 87 13.98 -9.88 -6.71
C VAL A 87 15.16 -9.68 -5.77
N TYR A 88 15.13 -10.26 -4.57
CA TYR A 88 16.23 -10.15 -3.60
C TYR A 88 17.54 -10.73 -4.15
N LEU A 89 17.47 -11.86 -4.84
CA LEU A 89 18.64 -12.48 -5.47
C LEU A 89 19.17 -11.60 -6.61
N LEU A 90 18.31 -11.21 -7.56
CA LEU A 90 18.70 -10.40 -8.71
C LEU A 90 19.23 -9.02 -8.31
N ALA A 91 18.74 -8.43 -7.22
CA ALA A 91 19.22 -7.15 -6.71
C ALA A 91 20.73 -7.16 -6.42
N GLY A 92 21.29 -8.30 -6.00
CA GLY A 92 22.74 -8.43 -5.80
C GLY A 92 23.55 -8.51 -7.10
N PHE A 93 22.92 -8.87 -8.23
CA PHE A 93 23.63 -9.21 -9.48
C PHE A 93 23.40 -8.21 -10.61
N SER A 94 22.16 -7.74 -10.80
CA SER A 94 21.79 -6.92 -11.96
C SER A 94 20.60 -6.01 -11.65
N GLY A 95 20.90 -4.71 -11.52
CA GLY A 95 19.89 -3.66 -11.43
C GLY A 95 18.96 -3.62 -12.65
N ALA A 96 19.48 -3.91 -13.84
CA ALA A 96 18.69 -3.93 -15.07
C ALA A 96 17.65 -5.06 -15.06
N ALA A 97 18.03 -6.25 -14.55
CA ALA A 97 17.10 -7.37 -14.42
C ALA A 97 15.98 -7.06 -13.42
N VAL A 98 16.33 -6.46 -12.27
CA VAL A 98 15.36 -6.00 -11.27
C VAL A 98 14.42 -4.93 -11.85
N THR A 99 14.97 -3.94 -12.54
CA THR A 99 14.22 -2.89 -13.25
C THR A 99 13.22 -3.50 -14.22
N ALA A 100 13.65 -4.45 -15.06
CA ALA A 100 12.79 -5.10 -16.04
C ALA A 100 11.64 -5.87 -15.37
N LEU A 101 11.92 -6.61 -14.29
CA LEU A 101 10.92 -7.38 -13.56
C LEU A 101 9.88 -6.45 -12.89
N LEU A 102 10.34 -5.39 -12.21
CA LEU A 102 9.45 -4.42 -11.58
C LEU A 102 8.61 -3.64 -12.59
N ARG A 103 9.18 -3.28 -13.74
CA ARG A 103 8.46 -2.64 -14.85
C ARG A 103 7.39 -3.56 -15.41
N SER A 104 7.68 -4.85 -15.56
CA SER A 104 6.67 -5.83 -16.01
C SER A 104 5.48 -5.91 -15.05
N ALA A 105 5.73 -5.73 -13.76
CA ALA A 105 4.72 -5.66 -12.71
C ALA A 105 4.10 -4.25 -12.54
N GLN A 106 4.36 -3.32 -13.47
CA GLN A 106 3.81 -1.95 -13.52
C GLN A 106 4.22 -1.05 -12.34
N PHE A 107 5.35 -1.31 -11.68
CA PHE A 107 5.90 -0.38 -10.70
C PHE A 107 6.64 0.79 -11.38
N PRO A 108 6.69 1.98 -10.73
CA PRO A 108 7.56 3.06 -11.17
C PRO A 108 9.01 2.62 -10.94
N THR A 109 9.84 2.62 -11.97
CA THR A 109 11.18 2.00 -11.90
C THR A 109 12.34 2.97 -11.78
N ASP A 110 12.05 4.27 -11.63
CA ASP A 110 13.08 5.29 -11.49
C ASP A 110 13.92 5.06 -10.24
N GLY A 111 15.23 5.00 -10.45
CA GLY A 111 16.21 4.69 -9.41
C GLY A 111 16.47 3.21 -9.16
N THR A 112 15.79 2.27 -9.83
CA THR A 112 15.95 0.81 -9.55
C THR A 112 17.09 0.13 -10.30
N ASN A 113 17.67 0.77 -11.32
CA ASN A 113 18.78 0.21 -12.09
C ASN A 113 20.12 0.35 -11.34
N ARG A 114 20.26 -0.43 -10.27
CA ARG A 114 21.45 -0.52 -9.42
C ARG A 114 21.54 -1.90 -8.76
N THR A 115 22.73 -2.28 -8.34
CA THR A 115 22.91 -3.44 -7.46
C THR A 115 22.77 -3.03 -6.00
N ILE A 116 22.30 -3.95 -5.17
CA ILE A 116 22.09 -3.76 -3.73
C ILE A 116 22.76 -4.92 -2.99
N SER A 117 23.55 -4.60 -1.97
CA SER A 117 24.43 -5.58 -1.34
C SER A 117 23.71 -6.47 -0.31
N ASN A 118 22.59 -5.99 0.25
CA ASN A 118 21.94 -6.63 1.38
C ASN A 118 20.41 -6.64 1.29
N CYS A 119 19.81 -7.64 1.95
CA CYS A 119 18.37 -7.89 1.95
C CYS A 119 17.55 -6.73 2.55
N HIS A 120 18.09 -5.98 3.51
CA HIS A 120 17.36 -4.87 4.11
C HIS A 120 17.20 -3.74 3.09
N THR A 121 18.30 -3.34 2.46
CA THR A 121 18.30 -2.28 1.44
C THR A 121 17.45 -2.68 0.23
N SER A 122 17.43 -3.97 -0.15
CA SER A 122 16.51 -4.45 -1.20
C SER A 122 15.04 -4.31 -0.81
N GLY A 123 14.71 -4.56 0.45
CA GLY A 123 13.35 -4.33 0.95
C GLY A 123 12.99 -2.84 1.02
N ILE A 124 13.94 -1.96 1.35
CA ILE A 124 13.76 -0.51 1.32
C ILE A 124 13.49 -0.03 -0.11
N MET A 125 14.23 -0.52 -1.10
CA MET A 125 13.93 -0.26 -2.51
C MET A 125 12.48 -0.66 -2.81
N LEU A 126 12.05 -1.88 -2.47
CA LEU A 126 10.67 -2.31 -2.74
C LEU A 126 9.62 -1.45 -2.01
N ALA A 127 9.87 -1.07 -0.75
CA ALA A 127 8.98 -0.20 0.01
C ALA A 127 8.85 1.18 -0.63
N THR A 128 9.97 1.82 -0.98
CA THR A 128 9.97 3.14 -1.65
C THR A 128 9.23 3.11 -2.99
N LEU A 129 9.36 2.03 -3.77
CA LEU A 129 8.63 1.89 -5.03
C LEU A 129 7.13 1.76 -4.85
N ALA A 130 6.69 0.98 -3.86
CA ALA A 130 5.28 0.91 -3.52
C ALA A 130 4.75 2.27 -3.09
N THR A 131 5.53 3.04 -2.33
CA THR A 131 5.18 4.40 -1.87
C THR A 131 5.20 5.42 -3.01
N LYS A 132 6.08 5.28 -4.00
CA LYS A 132 6.10 6.18 -5.18
C LYS A 132 4.77 6.18 -5.94
N MET A 133 4.01 5.09 -5.92
CA MET A 133 2.65 5.07 -6.51
C MET A 133 1.73 6.13 -5.89
N TYR A 134 1.78 6.30 -4.56
CA TYR A 134 1.01 7.33 -3.87
C TYR A 134 1.39 8.73 -4.36
N MET A 135 2.69 9.01 -4.43
CA MET A 135 3.19 10.31 -4.87
C MET A 135 2.80 10.62 -6.32
N ILE A 136 2.88 9.62 -7.21
CA ILE A 136 2.44 9.78 -8.61
C ILE A 136 0.97 10.16 -8.67
N MET A 137 0.10 9.43 -7.95
CA MET A 137 -1.34 9.74 -7.92
C MET A 137 -1.64 11.13 -7.36
N LYS A 138 -0.94 11.55 -6.31
CA LYS A 138 -1.09 12.90 -5.74
C LYS A 138 -0.65 13.98 -6.73
N ASN A 139 0.48 13.78 -7.41
CA ASN A 139 1.01 14.71 -8.41
C ASN A 139 0.11 14.81 -9.66
N GLU A 140 -0.60 13.73 -9.99
CA GLU A 140 -1.63 13.71 -11.04
C GLU A 140 -2.96 14.33 -10.59
N GLY A 141 -3.04 14.85 -9.36
CA GLY A 141 -4.22 15.55 -8.84
C GLY A 141 -5.32 14.62 -8.31
N LEU A 142 -5.04 13.33 -8.13
CA LEU A 142 -6.02 12.40 -7.59
C LEU A 142 -6.24 12.64 -6.09
N ASP A 143 -7.52 12.66 -5.68
CA ASP A 143 -7.88 12.74 -4.27
C ASP A 143 -7.63 11.39 -3.57
N VAL A 144 -6.42 11.24 -3.06
CA VAL A 144 -5.98 10.09 -2.27
C VAL A 144 -5.53 10.55 -0.89
N THR A 145 -6.13 9.95 0.13
CA THR A 145 -5.79 10.20 1.53
C THR A 145 -4.76 9.17 2.01
N GLY A 146 -3.65 9.64 2.57
CA GLY A 146 -2.66 8.76 3.20
C GLY A 146 -3.17 8.24 4.55
N LEU A 147 -2.94 6.97 4.85
CA LEU A 147 -3.18 6.37 6.15
C LEU A 147 -1.87 5.77 6.68
N LEU A 148 -1.34 6.33 7.77
CA LEU A 148 -0.18 5.75 8.44
C LEU A 148 -0.64 4.63 9.38
N PHE A 149 -0.19 3.41 9.10
CA PHE A 149 -0.52 2.23 9.88
C PHE A 149 -0.15 2.38 11.36
N ASP A 150 0.98 3.01 11.65
CA ASP A 150 1.47 3.16 13.02
C ASP A 150 0.58 4.14 13.82
N ASP A 151 0.03 5.20 13.19
CA ASP A 151 -0.98 6.08 13.81
C ASP A 151 -2.28 5.34 14.12
N ILE A 152 -2.73 4.48 13.20
CA ILE A 152 -3.93 3.66 13.40
C ILE A 152 -3.76 2.76 14.63
N LEU A 153 -2.56 2.20 14.82
CA LEU A 153 -2.30 1.34 15.97
C LEU A 153 -2.15 2.13 17.29
N ALA A 154 -1.63 3.35 17.23
CA ALA A 154 -1.46 4.21 18.41
C ALA A 154 -2.80 4.57 19.04
N ASN A 155 -3.82 4.88 18.24
CA ASN A 155 -5.17 5.13 18.72
C ASN A 155 -6.23 4.56 17.76
N LYS A 156 -6.54 3.27 17.93
CA LYS A 156 -7.46 2.51 17.05
C LYS A 156 -8.86 3.11 16.97
N GLU A 157 -9.40 3.56 18.10
CA GLU A 157 -10.75 4.13 18.17
C GLU A 157 -10.83 5.44 17.41
N LEU A 158 -9.91 6.37 17.72
CA LEU A 158 -9.82 7.65 17.04
C LEU A 158 -9.62 7.45 15.52
N ALA A 159 -8.72 6.55 15.14
CA ALA A 159 -8.43 6.24 13.74
C ALA A 159 -9.65 5.67 13.00
N VAL A 160 -10.35 4.68 13.59
CA VAL A 160 -11.55 4.09 12.97
C VAL A 160 -12.62 5.15 12.77
N ARG A 161 -12.91 5.97 13.78
CA ARG A 161 -13.92 7.02 13.68
C ARG A 161 -13.57 8.05 12.60
N ALA A 162 -12.32 8.49 12.55
CA ALA A 162 -11.86 9.42 11.52
C ALA A 162 -11.92 8.83 10.11
N ILE A 163 -11.51 7.57 9.93
CA ILE A 163 -11.60 6.88 8.63
C ILE A 163 -13.06 6.72 8.20
N PHE A 164 -13.96 6.37 9.11
CA PHE A 164 -15.39 6.22 8.82
C PHE A 164 -15.98 7.57 8.39
N LYS A 165 -15.70 8.63 9.15
CA LYS A 165 -16.14 10.00 8.79
C LYS A 165 -15.59 10.43 7.42
N ALA A 166 -14.30 10.22 7.16
CA ALA A 166 -13.69 10.53 5.87
C ALA A 166 -14.26 9.69 4.71
N SER A 167 -14.74 8.48 5.02
CA SER A 167 -15.37 7.57 4.05
C SER A 167 -16.86 7.85 3.85
N GLY A 168 -17.49 8.72 4.66
CA GLY A 168 -18.93 8.93 4.67
C GLY A 168 -19.72 7.74 5.25
N LEU A 169 -19.07 6.88 6.03
CA LEU A 169 -19.70 5.72 6.66
C LEU A 169 -20.35 6.09 8.00
N PRO A 170 -21.46 5.43 8.38
CA PRO A 170 -22.13 5.66 9.66
C PRO A 170 -21.23 5.41 10.89
N GLU A 171 -21.20 6.35 11.84
CA GLU A 171 -20.36 6.24 13.05
C GLU A 171 -20.75 5.08 13.96
N ASN A 172 -22.02 4.64 13.94
CA ASN A 172 -22.50 3.51 14.75
C ASN A 172 -21.80 2.18 14.40
N LEU A 173 -21.20 2.08 13.21
CA LEU A 173 -20.42 0.91 12.78
C LEU A 173 -19.00 0.87 13.36
N ALA A 174 -18.50 1.97 13.94
CA ALA A 174 -17.13 2.06 14.43
C ALA A 174 -16.82 1.01 15.52
N ALA A 175 -17.78 0.75 16.42
CA ALA A 175 -17.62 -0.23 17.49
C ALA A 175 -17.43 -1.66 16.95
N ASP A 176 -18.14 -2.02 15.87
CA ASP A 176 -17.97 -3.31 15.23
C ASP A 176 -16.67 -3.40 14.43
N ALA A 177 -16.29 -2.31 13.76
CA ALA A 177 -15.02 -2.22 13.05
C ALA A 177 -13.80 -2.40 13.98
N LEU A 178 -13.88 -1.93 15.22
CA LEU A 178 -12.82 -2.10 16.21
C LEU A 178 -12.50 -3.58 16.53
N LYS A 179 -13.50 -4.47 16.45
CA LYS A 179 -13.29 -5.92 16.63
C LYS A 179 -12.37 -6.53 15.57
N ALA A 180 -12.16 -5.84 14.44
CA ALA A 180 -11.25 -6.30 13.40
C ALA A 180 -9.78 -6.31 13.85
N PHE A 181 -9.40 -5.47 14.83
CA PHE A 181 -8.03 -5.43 15.36
C PHE A 181 -7.65 -6.67 16.18
N ASP A 182 -8.64 -7.39 16.70
CA ASP A 182 -8.43 -8.61 17.50
C ASP A 182 -8.22 -9.84 16.61
N ARG A 183 -8.41 -9.69 15.29
CA ARG A 183 -8.30 -10.77 14.33
C ARG A 183 -7.07 -10.61 13.48
N ASP A 184 -6.42 -11.73 13.19
CA ASP A 184 -5.47 -11.77 12.10
C ASP A 184 -6.25 -11.84 10.77
N SER A 185 -6.29 -10.72 10.04
CA SER A 185 -6.89 -10.67 8.70
C SER A 185 -6.27 -11.67 7.70
N GLN A 186 -5.12 -12.25 8.04
CA GLN A 186 -4.39 -13.21 7.24
C GLN A 186 -4.42 -14.63 7.82
N SER A 187 -5.20 -14.90 8.88
CA SER A 187 -5.16 -16.13 9.69
C SER A 187 -5.22 -17.43 8.89
N ASN A 188 -6.03 -17.46 7.83
CA ASN A 188 -6.25 -18.64 6.98
C ASN A 188 -5.42 -18.62 5.69
N SER A 189 -4.32 -17.86 5.65
CA SER A 189 -3.46 -17.73 4.48
C SER A 189 -2.03 -18.18 4.78
N ILE A 190 -1.27 -18.43 3.72
CA ILE A 190 0.17 -18.71 3.80
C ILE A 190 0.99 -17.53 4.35
N ILE A 191 0.37 -16.37 4.51
CA ILE A 191 0.99 -15.14 5.03
C ILE A 191 0.44 -14.73 6.41
N SER A 192 -0.19 -15.66 7.14
CA SER A 192 -0.69 -15.41 8.49
C SER A 192 0.42 -15.01 9.47
N LYS A 193 0.05 -14.32 10.55
CA LYS A 193 0.97 -13.95 11.63
C LYS A 193 1.67 -15.17 12.22
N SER A 194 0.95 -16.29 12.35
CA SER A 194 1.50 -17.53 12.91
C SER A 194 2.53 -18.20 11.99
N VAL A 195 2.36 -18.10 10.66
CA VAL A 195 3.37 -18.56 9.69
C VAL A 195 4.57 -17.62 9.71
N PHE A 196 4.36 -16.30 9.67
CA PHE A 196 5.43 -15.31 9.71
C PHE A 196 6.27 -15.36 11.00
N ALA A 197 5.67 -15.75 12.12
CA ALA A 197 6.37 -15.91 13.39
C ALA A 197 7.44 -17.00 13.34
N LYS A 198 7.25 -18.04 12.50
CA LYS A 198 8.19 -19.16 12.34
C LYS A 198 9.40 -18.80 11.47
N ILE A 199 9.32 -17.73 10.70
CA ILE A 199 10.39 -17.29 9.80
C ILE A 199 11.37 -16.42 10.58
N LYS A 200 12.65 -16.78 10.53
CA LYS A 200 13.74 -16.06 11.18
C LYS A 200 13.71 -14.58 10.76
N PRO A 201 13.78 -13.63 11.71
CA PRO A 201 13.81 -12.20 11.38
C PRO A 201 15.05 -11.85 10.56
N LEU A 202 14.94 -10.81 9.74
CA LEU A 202 16.07 -10.23 9.04
C LEU A 202 17.04 -9.67 10.08
N LYS A 203 18.32 -10.03 9.97
CA LYS A 203 19.37 -9.37 10.76
C LYS A 203 19.57 -7.94 10.24
N PHE A 204 19.48 -6.97 11.14
CA PHE A 204 19.71 -5.57 10.84
C PHE A 204 20.98 -5.10 11.56
N THR A 205 21.94 -4.53 10.81
CA THR A 205 23.22 -4.04 11.33
C THR A 205 23.36 -2.55 11.02
N LYS A 206 24.40 -1.92 11.56
CA LYS A 206 24.69 -0.49 11.29
C LYS A 206 25.00 -0.24 9.82
N GLU A 207 25.69 -1.16 9.16
CA GLU A 207 26.03 -1.07 7.73
C GLU A 207 24.75 -1.12 6.89
N HIS A 208 23.78 -1.96 7.25
CA HIS A 208 22.47 -1.98 6.59
C HIS A 208 21.74 -0.65 6.75
N ALA A 209 21.81 -0.03 7.94
CA ALA A 209 21.19 1.27 8.20
C ALA A 209 21.82 2.36 7.31
N ILE A 210 23.15 2.43 7.24
CA ILE A 210 23.88 3.41 6.41
C ILE A 210 23.50 3.27 4.93
N GLU A 211 23.52 2.05 4.37
CA GLU A 211 23.18 1.83 2.97
C GLU A 211 21.71 2.13 2.68
N SER A 212 20.81 1.77 3.60
CA SER A 212 19.38 2.03 3.48
C SER A 212 19.04 3.52 3.56
N ASN A 213 19.66 4.26 4.49
CA ASN A 213 19.47 5.70 4.63
C ASN A 213 19.96 6.44 3.39
N LYS A 214 21.12 6.04 2.85
CA LYS A 214 21.62 6.58 1.59
C LYS A 214 20.61 6.38 0.46
N LEU A 215 20.06 5.16 0.33
CA LEU A 215 19.06 4.87 -0.70
C LEU A 215 17.77 5.67 -0.49
N LEU A 216 17.28 5.81 0.74
CA LEU A 216 16.07 6.59 1.05
C LEU A 216 16.22 8.04 0.60
N VAL A 217 17.32 8.69 0.97
CA VAL A 217 17.61 10.08 0.60
C VAL A 217 17.71 10.23 -0.91
N GLU A 218 18.44 9.34 -1.59
CA GLU A 218 18.52 9.33 -3.06
C GLU A 218 17.16 9.12 -3.74
N MET A 219 16.22 8.46 -3.06
CA MET A 219 14.86 8.18 -3.54
C MET A 219 13.84 9.25 -3.11
N GLY A 220 14.27 10.30 -2.40
CA GLY A 220 13.42 11.42 -1.96
C GLY A 220 12.65 11.16 -0.66
N TYR A 221 13.11 10.23 0.18
CA TYR A 221 12.50 9.90 1.46
C TYR A 221 13.43 10.22 2.63
N PRO A 222 12.89 10.50 3.83
CA PRO A 222 13.71 10.73 5.00
C PRO A 222 14.46 9.46 5.43
N PRO A 223 15.59 9.60 6.16
CA PRO A 223 16.29 8.49 6.80
C PRO A 223 15.39 7.65 7.73
N LEU A 224 15.81 6.43 8.05
CA LEU A 224 15.06 5.48 8.88
C LEU A 224 14.75 6.00 10.29
N GLU A 225 15.60 6.87 10.82
CA GLU A 225 15.49 7.46 12.15
C GLU A 225 14.43 8.58 12.23
N GLU A 226 14.04 9.12 11.08
CA GLU A 226 13.07 10.19 10.97
C GLU A 226 11.68 9.65 10.59
N GLU A 227 10.63 10.36 11.01
CA GLU A 227 9.27 9.98 10.67
C GLU A 227 9.00 10.24 9.18
N CYS A 228 8.73 9.18 8.43
CA CYS A 228 8.27 9.29 7.05
C CYS A 228 6.75 9.52 7.01
N ARG A 229 6.30 10.75 7.24
CA ARG A 229 4.89 11.13 7.06
C ARG A 229 4.66 11.68 5.66
N LEU A 230 3.77 11.04 4.88
CA LEU A 230 3.47 11.48 3.52
C LEU A 230 2.54 12.70 3.54
N GLU A 231 2.74 13.64 2.62
CA GLU A 231 1.83 14.76 2.44
C GLU A 231 0.42 14.26 2.11
N GLY A 232 -0.61 14.82 2.74
CA GLY A 232 -2.00 14.34 2.54
C GLY A 232 -2.35 13.12 3.39
N THR A 233 -1.49 12.73 4.34
CA THR A 233 -1.84 11.78 5.40
C THR A 233 -2.89 12.40 6.30
N ILE A 234 -3.94 11.63 6.60
CA ILE A 234 -5.04 12.07 7.45
C ILE A 234 -4.52 12.47 8.84
N ASP A 235 -5.12 13.51 9.39
CA ASP A 235 -5.02 13.87 10.80
C ASP A 235 -6.37 13.52 11.43
N PHE A 236 -6.37 12.53 12.34
CA PHE A 236 -7.60 11.99 12.89
C PHE A 236 -8.34 13.02 13.76
N GLU A 237 -7.62 13.82 14.55
CA GLU A 237 -8.21 14.83 15.43
C GLU A 237 -8.83 15.95 14.61
N LYS A 238 -8.10 16.42 13.59
CA LYS A 238 -8.60 17.43 12.66
C LYS A 238 -9.85 16.96 11.93
N VAL A 239 -9.88 15.72 11.44
CA VAL A 239 -11.07 15.17 10.76
C VAL A 239 -12.26 15.08 11.70
N LEU A 240 -12.04 14.78 12.98
CA LEU A 240 -13.09 14.70 13.98
C LEU A 240 -13.45 16.06 14.61
N ASN A 241 -12.83 17.15 14.18
CA ASN A 241 -12.98 18.50 14.75
C ASN A 241 -12.66 18.55 16.25
N MET A 242 -11.66 17.76 16.67
CA MET A 242 -11.13 17.78 18.03
C MET A 242 -10.13 18.94 18.16
N LYS A 243 -10.06 19.53 19.37
CA LYS A 243 -9.22 20.70 19.66
C LYS A 243 -7.84 20.29 20.12
#